data_AF-A0AB34SMU6-F1
#
_entry.id   AF-A0AB34SMU6-F1
#
_cell.length_a   1.000
_cell.length_b   1.000
_cell.length_c   1.000
_cell.angle_alpha   90.00
_cell.angle_beta   90.00
_cell.angle_gamma   90.00
#
_symmetry.space_group_name_H-M   'P 1'
#
loop_
_entity.id
_entity.type
_entity.pdbx_description
1 polymer ?
#
loop_
_entity_poly.entity_id
_entity_poly.type
_entity_poly.pdbx_seq_one_letter_code
_entity_poly.pdbx_strand_id
1 'polypeptide(L)'
;MINKYFTKKKYVINLLLIVIWMTFIFLMSNQPAETSDSQSLGIISILSKLGIDMSGIFGDIANFIVRKCAHFLEYMILGFLIINLIKEDLKLKYIVLIVISGVFLYACTDEFHQLFVSGRDGNLRDIFIDTSGGTVSALLFYLKRLLIKNRINE
;
A
#
# COMPACT_ATOMS: atom_id res chain seq x y z
N MET A 1 -13.72 -4.05 32.59
CA MET A 1 -14.54 -4.70 31.52
C MET A 1 -14.74 -3.79 30.31
N ILE A 2 -15.10 -2.51 30.51
CA ILE A 2 -15.34 -1.52 29.45
C ILE A 2 -14.13 -1.29 28.52
N ASN A 3 -12.92 -1.14 29.07
CA ASN A 3 -11.71 -0.86 28.27
C ASN A 3 -11.38 -2.00 27.27
N LYS A 4 -11.51 -3.27 27.71
CA LYS A 4 -11.32 -4.45 26.86
C LYS A 4 -12.34 -4.54 25.72
N TYR A 5 -13.56 -4.06 25.94
CA TYR A 5 -14.61 -4.00 24.91
C TYR A 5 -14.28 -2.97 23.83
N PHE A 6 -13.80 -1.78 24.22
CA PHE A 6 -13.35 -0.75 23.27
C PHE A 6 -12.14 -1.20 22.44
N THR A 7 -11.16 -1.87 23.06
CA THR A 7 -10.01 -2.45 22.35
C THR A 7 -10.46 -3.52 21.35
N LYS A 8 -11.39 -4.41 21.75
CA LYS A 8 -11.95 -5.44 20.85
C LYS A 8 -12.70 -4.82 19.66
N LYS A 9 -13.53 -3.80 19.89
CA LYS A 9 -14.25 -3.10 18.81
C LYS A 9 -13.29 -2.42 17.84
N LYS A 10 -12.27 -1.72 18.35
CA LYS A 10 -11.23 -1.08 17.53
C LYS A 10 -10.45 -2.10 16.69
N TYR A 11 -10.10 -3.24 17.29
CA TYR A 11 -9.43 -4.34 16.59
C TYR A 11 -10.29 -4.86 15.41
N VAL A 12 -11.57 -5.13 15.66
CA VAL A 12 -12.51 -5.59 14.61
C VAL A 12 -12.65 -4.57 13.49
N ILE A 13 -12.77 -3.28 13.82
CA ILE A 13 -12.83 -2.21 12.81
C ILE A 13 -11.57 -2.19 11.95
N ASN A 14 -10.38 -2.23 12.57
CA ASN A 14 -9.11 -2.23 11.83
C ASN A 14 -8.97 -3.47 10.93
N LEU A 15 -9.41 -4.64 11.41
CA LEU A 15 -9.40 -5.85 10.61
C LEU A 15 -10.32 -5.73 9.39
N LEU A 16 -11.54 -5.19 9.57
CA LEU A 16 -12.46 -4.93 8.47
C LEU A 16 -11.87 -3.94 7.45
N LEU A 17 -11.22 -2.88 7.92
CA LEU A 17 -10.54 -1.93 7.03
C LEU A 17 -9.43 -2.60 6.21
N ILE A 18 -8.64 -3.48 6.82
CA ILE A 18 -7.61 -4.28 6.11
C ILE A 18 -8.27 -5.14 5.04
N VAL A 19 -9.32 -5.89 5.38
CA VAL A 19 -10.02 -6.78 4.44
C VAL A 19 -10.64 -5.99 3.28
N ILE A 20 -11.29 -4.86 3.57
CA ILE A 20 -11.85 -3.97 2.55
C ILE A 20 -10.75 -3.46 1.63
N TRP A 21 -9.61 -3.04 2.19
CA TRP A 21 -8.50 -2.53 1.39
C TRP A 21 -7.83 -3.60 0.55
N MET A 22 -7.62 -4.80 1.09
CA MET A 22 -7.14 -5.96 0.33
C MET A 22 -8.10 -6.29 -0.81
N THR A 23 -9.41 -6.29 -0.55
CA THR A 23 -10.44 -6.49 -1.58
C THR A 23 -10.34 -5.42 -2.66
N PHE A 24 -10.14 -4.15 -2.29
CA PHE A 24 -9.94 -3.06 -3.24
C PHE A 24 -8.71 -3.31 -4.13
N ILE A 25 -7.55 -3.65 -3.55
CA ILE A 25 -6.33 -3.98 -4.31
C ILE A 25 -6.60 -5.13 -5.27
N PHE A 26 -7.22 -6.21 -4.79
CA PHE A 26 -7.56 -7.37 -5.62
C PHE A 26 -8.45 -7.00 -6.80
N LEU A 27 -9.45 -6.14 -6.60
CA LEU A 27 -10.33 -5.66 -7.67
C LEU A 27 -9.58 -4.82 -8.70
N MET A 28 -8.60 -4.01 -8.29
CA MET A 28 -7.75 -3.25 -9.19
C MET A 28 -6.80 -4.17 -9.98
N SER A 29 -6.22 -5.17 -9.31
CA SER A 29 -5.33 -6.15 -9.94
C SER A 29 -6.05 -7.14 -10.85
N ASN A 30 -7.35 -7.36 -10.66
CA ASN A 30 -8.20 -8.16 -11.56
C ASN A 30 -8.58 -7.43 -12.87
N GLN A 31 -8.19 -6.16 -13.03
CA GLN A 31 -8.42 -5.43 -14.27
C GLN A 31 -7.45 -5.91 -15.37
N PRO A 32 -7.94 -6.23 -16.59
CA PRO A 32 -7.08 -6.49 -17.75
C PRO A 32 -6.08 -5.36 -17.98
N ALA A 33 -4.92 -5.68 -18.57
CA ALA A 33 -3.85 -4.69 -18.75
C ALA A 33 -4.30 -3.44 -19.51
N GLU A 34 -5.05 -3.61 -20.60
CA GLU A 34 -5.59 -2.49 -21.38
C GLU A 34 -6.50 -1.57 -20.55
N THR A 35 -7.37 -2.15 -19.71
CA THR A 35 -8.24 -1.36 -18.85
C THR A 35 -7.44 -0.62 -17.77
N SER A 36 -6.48 -1.29 -17.14
CA SER A 36 -5.59 -0.66 -16.16
C SER A 36 -4.77 0.48 -16.76
N ASP A 37 -4.27 0.31 -18.00
CA ASP A 37 -3.55 1.37 -18.72
C ASP A 37 -4.45 2.57 -19.03
N SER A 38 -5.71 2.33 -19.42
CA SER A 38 -6.66 3.41 -19.66
C SER A 38 -6.98 4.22 -18.41
N GLN A 39 -7.04 3.56 -17.24
CA GLN A 39 -7.29 4.23 -15.94
C GLN A 39 -6.15 5.20 -15.58
N SER A 40 -4.89 4.77 -15.74
CA SER A 40 -3.73 5.62 -15.46
C SER A 40 -3.59 6.77 -16.46
N LEU A 41 -3.96 6.57 -17.73
CA LEU A 41 -4.08 7.68 -18.69
C LEU A 41 -5.15 8.70 -18.26
N GLY A 42 -6.26 8.24 -17.67
CA GLY A 42 -7.26 9.10 -17.06
C GLY A 42 -6.67 9.97 -15.93
N ILE A 43 -5.86 9.39 -15.05
CA ILE A 43 -5.13 10.13 -14.01
C ILE A 43 -4.18 11.16 -14.62
N ILE A 44 -3.42 10.79 -15.65
CA ILE A 44 -2.52 11.73 -16.37
C ILE A 44 -3.31 12.91 -16.94
N SER A 45 -4.48 12.66 -17.54
CA SER A 45 -5.35 13.73 -18.05
C SER A 45 -5.83 14.68 -16.95
N ILE A 46 -6.19 14.15 -15.77
CA ILE A 46 -6.57 14.96 -14.61
C ILE A 46 -5.39 15.81 -14.13
N LEU A 47 -4.20 15.21 -14.00
CA LEU A 47 -2.98 15.93 -13.60
C LEU A 47 -2.63 17.05 -14.56
N SER A 48 -2.74 16.80 -15.88
CA SER A 48 -2.53 17.81 -16.92
C SER A 48 -3.48 18.99 -16.76
N LYS A 49 -4.78 18.75 -16.48
CA LYS A 49 -5.76 19.81 -16.20
C LYS A 49 -5.45 20.61 -14.94
N LEU A 50 -4.71 20.02 -13.99
CA LEU A 50 -4.23 20.70 -12.78
C LEU A 50 -2.88 21.42 -12.99
N GLY A 51 -2.35 21.42 -14.22
CA GLY A 51 -1.08 22.05 -14.56
C GLY A 51 0.16 21.16 -14.37
N ILE A 52 -0.02 19.86 -14.13
CA ILE A 52 1.07 18.89 -14.01
C ILE A 52 1.13 18.04 -15.29
N ASP A 53 1.99 18.45 -16.23
CA ASP A 53 2.17 17.74 -17.49
C ASP A 53 3.13 16.54 -17.34
N MET A 54 2.59 15.42 -16.86
CA MET A 54 3.35 14.18 -16.71
C MET A 54 3.94 13.68 -18.04
N SER A 55 3.20 13.84 -19.14
CA SER A 55 3.65 13.42 -20.47
C SER A 55 4.80 14.30 -20.97
N GLY A 56 4.76 15.61 -20.72
CA GLY A 56 5.87 16.51 -21.02
C GLY A 56 7.12 16.24 -20.18
N ILE A 57 6.96 15.85 -18.90
CA ILE A 57 8.08 15.58 -17.99
C ILE A 57 8.73 14.21 -18.27
N PHE A 58 7.91 13.18 -18.47
CA PHE A 58 8.37 11.78 -18.48
C PHE A 58 8.17 11.08 -19.83
N GLY A 59 7.55 11.72 -20.82
CA GLY A 59 7.30 11.14 -22.14
C GLY A 59 6.50 9.82 -22.07
N ASP A 60 6.93 8.85 -22.84
CA ASP A 60 6.24 7.57 -23.02
C ASP A 60 6.17 6.72 -21.73
N ILE A 61 7.05 6.98 -20.75
CA ILE A 61 7.04 6.25 -19.47
C ILE A 61 6.14 6.89 -18.41
N ALA A 62 5.47 8.01 -18.70
CA ALA A 62 4.57 8.69 -17.77
C ALA A 62 3.48 7.74 -17.23
N ASN A 63 2.85 6.97 -18.13
CA ASN A 63 1.80 6.02 -17.78
C ASN A 63 2.33 4.92 -16.84
N PHE A 64 3.52 4.39 -17.15
CA PHE A 64 4.19 3.42 -16.30
C PHE A 64 4.46 3.98 -14.90
N ILE A 65 4.98 5.21 -14.79
CA ILE A 65 5.26 5.85 -13.49
C ILE A 65 3.99 6.01 -12.67
N VAL A 66 2.92 6.53 -13.26
CA VAL A 66 1.64 6.75 -12.56
C VAL A 66 1.09 5.42 -12.04
N ARG A 67 1.12 4.35 -12.84
CA ARG A 67 0.71 3.02 -12.42
C ARG A 67 1.55 2.51 -11.24
N LYS A 68 2.88 2.58 -11.33
CA LYS A 68 3.75 2.09 -10.24
C LYS A 68 3.62 2.91 -8.97
N CYS A 69 3.35 4.21 -9.07
CA CYS A 69 3.01 5.03 -7.90
C CYS A 69 1.67 4.62 -7.27
N ALA A 70 0.66 4.28 -8.07
CA ALA A 70 -0.64 3.82 -7.54
C ALA A 70 -0.47 2.53 -6.73
N HIS A 71 0.19 1.52 -7.29
CA HIS A 71 0.48 0.27 -6.59
C HIS A 71 1.32 0.52 -5.31
N PHE A 72 2.41 1.29 -5.40
CA PHE A 72 3.19 1.68 -4.24
C PHE A 72 2.33 2.29 -3.11
N LEU A 73 1.41 3.20 -3.45
CA LEU A 73 0.51 3.84 -2.48
C LEU A 73 -0.50 2.86 -1.89
N GLU A 74 -1.07 1.96 -2.70
CA GLU A 74 -1.99 0.92 -2.26
C GLU A 74 -1.37 0.04 -1.16
N TYR A 75 -0.15 -0.44 -1.39
CA TYR A 75 0.56 -1.29 -0.45
C TYR A 75 1.14 -0.50 0.74
N MET A 76 1.46 0.79 0.57
CA MET A 76 1.78 1.68 1.69
C MET A 76 0.59 1.87 2.64
N ILE A 77 -0.62 2.07 2.08
CA ILE A 77 -1.85 2.17 2.88
C ILE A 77 -2.13 0.86 3.60
N LEU A 78 -1.99 -0.29 2.92
CA LEU A 78 -2.11 -1.61 3.54
C LEU A 78 -1.14 -1.74 4.74
N GLY A 79 0.11 -1.33 4.57
CA GLY A 79 1.11 -1.32 5.65
C GLY A 79 0.67 -0.48 6.85
N PHE A 80 0.14 0.73 6.64
CA PHE A 80 -0.41 1.56 7.72
C PHE A 80 -1.61 0.95 8.43
N LEU A 81 -2.49 0.25 7.69
CA LEU A 81 -3.63 -0.45 8.27
C LEU A 81 -3.17 -1.61 9.17
N ILE A 82 -2.18 -2.39 8.72
CA ILE A 82 -1.54 -3.44 9.54
C ILE A 82 -0.92 -2.84 10.80
N ILE A 83 -0.15 -1.75 10.67
CA ILE A 83 0.43 -1.04 11.83
C ILE A 83 -0.66 -0.63 12.82
N ASN A 84 -1.77 -0.04 12.33
CA ASN A 84 -2.86 0.40 13.18
C ASN A 84 -3.54 -0.74 13.95
N LEU A 85 -3.54 -1.95 13.40
CA LEU A 85 -4.05 -3.15 14.06
C LEU A 85 -3.15 -3.61 15.22
N ILE A 86 -1.82 -3.57 15.05
CA ILE A 86 -0.86 -4.27 15.94
C ILE A 86 0.01 -3.35 16.83
N LYS A 87 -0.03 -2.02 16.62
CA LYS A 87 0.92 -1.07 17.24
C LYS A 87 0.84 -0.93 18.76
N GLU A 88 -0.26 -1.34 19.37
CA GLU A 88 -0.47 -1.23 20.83
C GLU A 88 0.08 -2.44 21.58
N ASP A 89 0.13 -3.61 20.92
CA ASP A 89 0.44 -4.88 21.58
C ASP A 89 1.90 -5.33 21.38
N LEU A 90 2.59 -4.77 20.38
CA LEU A 90 3.90 -5.28 19.93
C LEU A 90 5.04 -4.26 20.05
N LYS A 91 6.25 -4.77 20.28
CA LYS A 91 7.48 -3.96 20.19
C LYS A 91 7.74 -3.56 18.74
N LEU A 92 8.36 -2.39 18.56
CA LEU A 92 8.60 -1.78 17.25
C LEU A 92 9.27 -2.71 16.22
N LYS A 93 10.27 -3.50 16.63
CA LYS A 93 10.94 -4.47 15.75
C LYS A 93 9.99 -5.54 15.17
N TYR A 94 9.01 -5.99 15.96
CA TYR A 94 8.03 -6.98 15.51
C TYR A 94 6.98 -6.35 14.60
N ILE A 95 6.59 -5.10 14.87
CA ILE A 95 5.69 -4.34 13.98
C ILE A 95 6.33 -4.22 12.59
N VAL A 96 7.59 -3.76 12.52
CA VAL A 96 8.32 -3.64 11.25
C VAL A 96 8.39 -4.97 10.51
N LEU A 97 8.76 -6.05 11.20
CA LEU A 97 8.84 -7.39 10.60
C LEU A 97 7.49 -7.86 10.06
N ILE A 98 6.40 -7.73 10.84
CA ILE A 98 5.05 -8.18 10.44
C ILE A 98 4.54 -7.37 9.26
N VAL A 99 4.77 -6.05 9.23
CA VAL A 99 4.33 -5.19 8.13
C VAL A 99 5.04 -5.54 6.84
N ILE A 100 6.38 -5.61 6.87
CA ILE A 100 7.16 -5.92 5.66
C ILE A 100 6.80 -7.33 5.16
N SER A 101 6.77 -8.33 6.05
CA SER A 101 6.46 -9.70 5.67
C SER A 101 5.02 -9.85 5.17
N GLY A 102 4.06 -9.20 5.84
CA GLY A 102 2.64 -9.26 5.47
C GLY A 102 2.36 -8.60 4.13
N VAL A 103 2.93 -7.43 3.88
CA VAL A 103 2.83 -6.73 2.58
C VAL A 103 3.52 -7.54 1.49
N PHE A 104 4.74 -8.05 1.73
CA PHE A 104 5.46 -8.89 0.77
C PHE A 104 4.65 -10.14 0.39
N LEU A 105 4.12 -10.87 1.37
CA LEU A 105 3.30 -12.04 1.12
C LEU A 105 2.05 -11.70 0.31
N TYR A 106 1.39 -10.58 0.62
CA TYR A 106 0.21 -10.15 -0.13
C TYR A 106 0.56 -9.76 -1.57
N ALA A 107 1.66 -9.03 -1.79
CA ALA A 107 2.15 -8.70 -3.12
C ALA A 107 2.48 -9.95 -3.95
N CYS A 108 3.09 -10.98 -3.32
CA CYS A 108 3.29 -12.27 -3.98
C CYS A 108 1.96 -12.92 -4.40
N THR A 109 0.93 -12.86 -3.55
CA THR A 109 -0.39 -13.41 -3.92
C THR A 109 -1.06 -12.63 -5.04
N ASP A 110 -0.87 -11.32 -5.08
CA ASP A 110 -1.45 -10.46 -6.11
C ASP A 110 -0.80 -10.69 -7.48
N GLU A 111 0.54 -10.75 -7.52
CA GLU A 111 1.29 -11.05 -8.74
C GLU A 111 1.04 -12.47 -9.23
N PHE A 112 0.87 -13.43 -8.32
CA PHE A 112 0.41 -14.78 -8.68
C PHE A 112 -1.00 -14.76 -9.29
N HIS A 113 -1.92 -13.98 -8.71
CA HIS A 113 -3.27 -13.82 -9.24
C HIS A 113 -3.27 -13.16 -10.63
N GLN A 114 -2.41 -12.15 -10.85
CA GLN A 114 -2.30 -11.47 -12.14
C GLN A 114 -1.90 -12.40 -13.29
N LEU A 115 -1.23 -13.53 -13.04
CA LEU A 115 -0.95 -14.56 -14.05
C LEU A 115 -2.22 -15.14 -14.70
N PHE A 116 -3.38 -14.99 -14.04
CA PHE A 116 -4.68 -15.45 -14.56
C PHE A 116 -5.50 -14.32 -15.19
N VAL A 117 -4.98 -13.09 -15.21
CA VAL A 117 -5.66 -11.89 -15.75
C VAL A 117 -5.15 -11.60 -17.16
N SER A 118 -6.06 -11.28 -18.08
CA SER A 118 -5.71 -11.07 -19.48
C SER A 118 -4.75 -9.90 -19.70
N GLY A 119 -3.64 -10.18 -20.40
CA GLY A 119 -2.61 -9.20 -20.74
C GLY A 119 -1.70 -8.77 -19.57
N ARG A 120 -1.84 -9.39 -18.40
CA ARG A 120 -0.97 -9.18 -17.24
C ARG A 120 0.09 -10.26 -17.18
N ASP A 121 1.27 -9.88 -16.70
CA ASP A 121 2.37 -10.79 -16.42
C ASP A 121 2.73 -10.67 -14.94
N GLY A 122 3.04 -11.78 -14.28
CA GLY A 122 3.55 -11.77 -12.92
C GLY A 122 5.03 -11.36 -12.93
N ASN A 123 5.38 -10.29 -12.22
CA ASN A 123 6.70 -9.70 -12.23
C ASN A 123 7.28 -9.55 -10.83
N LEU A 124 8.45 -10.17 -10.60
CA LEU A 124 9.20 -10.01 -9.35
C LEU A 124 9.49 -8.54 -9.02
N ARG A 125 9.71 -7.70 -10.04
CA ARG A 125 9.90 -6.26 -9.86
C ARG A 125 8.71 -5.61 -9.17
N ASP A 126 7.50 -6.05 -9.49
CA ASP A 126 6.27 -5.44 -8.97
C ASP A 126 6.07 -5.83 -7.51
N ILE A 127 6.38 -7.08 -7.15
CA ILE A 127 6.47 -7.52 -5.73
C ILE A 127 7.39 -6.59 -4.92
N PHE A 128 8.57 -6.24 -5.45
CA PHE A 128 9.50 -5.36 -4.74
C PHE A 128 9.01 -3.90 -4.67
N ILE A 129 8.39 -3.38 -5.73
CA ILE A 129 7.80 -2.03 -5.72
C ILE A 129 6.70 -1.96 -4.66
N ASP A 130 5.82 -2.94 -4.62
CA ASP A 130 4.69 -2.99 -3.68
C ASP A 130 5.16 -3.14 -2.24
N THR A 131 6.12 -4.04 -2.02
CA THR A 131 6.77 -4.23 -0.73
C THR A 131 7.50 -2.97 -0.26
N SER A 132 8.04 -2.16 -1.18
CA SER A 132 8.67 -0.88 -0.82
C SER A 132 7.65 0.11 -0.26
N GLY A 133 6.40 0.09 -0.72
CA GLY A 133 5.28 0.86 -0.14
C GLY A 133 5.04 0.48 1.33
N GLY A 134 4.94 -0.83 1.61
CA GLY A 134 4.83 -1.34 2.97
C GLY A 134 6.04 -0.97 3.85
N THR A 135 7.24 -1.02 3.27
CA THR A 135 8.49 -0.65 3.96
C THR A 135 8.50 0.84 4.34
N VAL A 136 8.04 1.72 3.45
CA VAL A 136 7.91 3.15 3.72
C VAL A 136 6.91 3.41 4.85
N SER A 137 5.78 2.69 4.89
CA SER A 137 4.83 2.80 6.01
C SER A 137 5.49 2.45 7.36
N ALA A 138 6.30 1.40 7.40
CA ALA A 138 7.02 0.95 8.59
C ALA A 138 8.10 1.97 9.01
N LEU A 139 8.84 2.52 8.04
CA LEU A 139 9.84 3.56 8.27
C LEU A 139 9.23 4.83 8.85
N LEU A 140 8.13 5.33 8.25
CA LEU A 140 7.44 6.52 8.72
C LEU A 140 6.90 6.33 10.16
N PHE A 141 6.38 5.15 10.46
CA PHE A 141 5.95 4.82 11.82
C PHE A 141 7.13 4.74 12.81
N TYR A 142 8.26 4.15 12.40
CA TYR A 142 9.48 4.08 13.20
C TYR A 142 9.99 5.49 13.55
N LEU A 143 10.12 6.37 12.55
CA LEU A 143 10.56 7.76 12.73
C LEU A 143 9.61 8.53 13.66
N LYS A 144 8.29 8.38 13.48
CA LYS A 144 7.30 8.98 14.37
C LYS A 144 7.48 8.54 15.82
N ARG A 145 7.72 7.24 16.07
CA ARG A 145 7.97 6.70 17.42
C ARG A 145 9.25 7.27 18.04
N LEU A 146 10.32 7.44 17.27
CA LEU A 146 11.56 8.05 17.74
C LEU A 146 11.36 9.53 18.13
N LEU A 147 10.70 10.31 17.28
CA LEU A 147 10.44 11.72 17.54
C LEU A 147 9.60 11.94 18.81
N ILE A 148 8.59 11.10 19.04
CA ILE A 148 7.76 11.16 20.25
C ILE A 148 8.58 10.79 21.49
N LYS A 149 9.44 9.76 21.40
CA LYS A 149 10.30 9.34 22.51
C LYS A 149 11.28 10.44 22.91
N ASN A 150 11.91 11.09 21.94
CA ASN A 150 12.85 12.17 22.21
C ASN A 150 12.17 13.36 22.91
N ARG A 151 10.97 13.75 22.48
CA ARG A 151 10.19 14.82 23.13
C ARG A 151 9.75 14.53 24.57
N ILE A 152 9.63 13.26 24.97
CA ILE A 152 9.25 12.90 26.35
C ILE A 152 10.48 12.89 27.28
N ASN A 153 11.68 12.77 26.71
CA ASN A 153 12.93 12.71 27.45
C ASN A 153 13.64 14.09 27.57
N GLU A 154 13.11 15.13 26.92
CA GLU A 154 13.46 16.55 27.09
C GLU A 154 12.58 17.18 28.17
#